data_AF-A0A353HTM3-F1
#
_entry.id   AF-A0A353HTM3-F1
#
_cell.length_a   1.000
_cell.length_b   1.000
_cell.length_c   1.000
_cell.angle_alpha   90.00
_cell.angle_beta   90.00
_cell.angle_gamma   90.00
#
_symmetry.space_group_name_H-M   'P 1'
#
loop_
_entity.id
_entity.type
_entity.pdbx_description
1 polymer ?
#
loop_
_entity_poly.entity_id
_entity_poly.type
_entity_poly.pdbx_seq_one_letter_code
_entity_poly.pdbx_strand_id
1 'polypeptide(L)'
;MKKISDYRFHDSWVLDELDIRPDEEFLVAKDIGDLKEGQRVTFLGFDDVDNHYGIFVFVDPDGKVLEVAGDFSGPRHSSMTNLKLSLSKTPRSS
;
A
#
# COMPACT_ATOMS: atom_id res chain seq x y z
N MET A 1 4.18 18.86 -0.73
CA MET A 1 4.58 17.70 -1.55
C MET A 1 5.06 16.63 -0.58
N LYS A 2 4.47 15.44 -0.61
CA LYS A 2 4.79 14.32 0.29
C LYS A 2 6.22 13.83 0.02
N LYS A 3 6.97 13.45 1.05
CA LYS A 3 8.33 12.89 0.90
C LYS A 3 8.42 11.54 1.61
N ILE A 4 9.20 10.62 1.04
CA ILE A 4 9.43 9.29 1.65
C ILE A 4 10.04 9.43 3.06
N SER A 5 10.83 10.48 3.32
CA SER A 5 11.41 10.77 4.64
C SER A 5 10.39 11.12 5.72
N ASP A 6 9.13 11.35 5.36
CA ASP A 6 8.07 11.71 6.30
C ASP A 6 7.49 10.45 6.99
N TYR A 7 7.79 9.25 6.48
CA TYR A 7 7.23 7.98 6.96
C TYR A 7 8.24 7.16 7.77
N ARG A 8 7.73 6.35 8.69
CA ARG A 8 8.51 5.35 9.42
C ARG A 8 7.99 3.97 9.08
N PHE A 9 8.72 3.24 8.23
CA PHE A 9 8.29 1.91 7.83
C PHE A 9 8.56 0.89 8.92
N HIS A 10 7.55 0.08 9.21
CA HIS A 10 7.59 -0.99 10.19
C HIS A 10 7.35 -2.34 9.51
N ASP A 11 8.10 -3.36 9.95
CA ASP A 11 7.76 -4.75 9.65
C ASP A 11 6.49 -5.09 10.45
N SER A 12 5.34 -5.04 9.78
CA SER A 12 4.04 -5.29 10.36
C SER A 12 3.49 -6.63 9.91
N TRP A 13 2.86 -7.37 10.83
CA TRP A 13 2.14 -8.63 10.54
C TRP A 13 1.09 -8.47 9.42
N VAL A 14 0.58 -7.24 9.24
CA VAL A 14 -0.35 -6.88 8.17
C VAL A 14 0.23 -7.14 6.77
N LEU A 15 1.54 -6.96 6.60
CA LEU A 15 2.23 -7.19 5.34
C LEU A 15 2.22 -8.67 4.96
N ASP A 16 2.40 -9.55 5.94
CA ASP A 16 2.37 -11.00 5.75
C ASP A 16 0.96 -11.49 5.37
N GLU A 17 -0.10 -10.96 5.99
CA GLU A 17 -1.48 -11.31 5.63
C GLU A 17 -1.87 -10.86 4.21
N LEU A 18 -1.32 -9.72 3.79
CA LEU A 18 -1.52 -9.18 2.45
C LEU A 18 -0.63 -9.85 1.40
N ASP A 19 0.40 -10.59 1.82
CA ASP A 19 1.47 -11.12 0.96
C ASP A 19 2.05 -9.99 0.07
N ILE A 20 2.33 -8.84 0.67
CA ILE A 20 2.99 -7.70 0.01
C ILE A 20 4.34 -7.44 0.64
N ARG A 21 5.33 -7.11 -0.17
CA ARG A 21 6.68 -6.79 0.31
C ARG A 21 7.15 -5.45 -0.24
N PRO A 22 7.98 -4.71 0.52
CA PRO A 22 8.68 -3.55 -0.02
C PRO A 22 9.36 -3.87 -1.36
N ASP A 23 9.40 -2.87 -2.24
CA ASP A 23 9.94 -2.91 -3.59
C ASP A 23 9.17 -3.80 -4.58
N GLU A 24 8.02 -4.37 -4.19
CA GLU A 24 7.14 -5.06 -5.13
C GLU A 24 6.34 -4.08 -5.98
N GLU A 25 6.25 -4.38 -7.27
CA GLU A 25 5.44 -3.63 -8.23
C GLU A 25 4.05 -4.24 -8.40
N PHE A 26 3.05 -3.38 -8.42
CA PHE A 26 1.64 -3.75 -8.57
C PHE A 26 0.98 -2.97 -9.71
N LEU A 27 0.05 -3.63 -10.39
CA LEU A 27 -0.96 -2.96 -11.20
C LEU A 27 -2.21 -2.74 -10.34
N VAL A 28 -2.66 -1.49 -10.29
CA VAL A 28 -3.88 -1.11 -9.58
C VAL A 28 -5.08 -1.57 -10.41
N ALA A 29 -5.80 -2.57 -9.91
CA ALA A 29 -6.98 -3.13 -10.54
C ALA A 29 -8.26 -2.31 -10.28
N LYS A 30 -8.25 -1.46 -9.24
CA LYS A 30 -9.38 -0.60 -8.88
C LYS A 30 -8.91 0.60 -8.07
N ASP A 31 -9.58 1.74 -8.23
CA ASP A 31 -9.35 2.95 -7.43
C ASP A 31 -9.42 2.67 -5.91
N ILE A 32 -8.38 3.09 -5.18
CA ILE A 32 -8.32 3.04 -3.71
C ILE A 32 -7.36 4.10 -3.15
N GLY A 33 -7.84 4.99 -2.27
CA GLY A 33 -7.05 6.09 -1.75
C GLY A 33 -6.50 6.98 -2.88
N ASP A 34 -5.18 7.19 -2.89
CA ASP A 34 -4.48 7.91 -3.95
C ASP A 34 -4.25 7.05 -5.22
N LEU A 35 -4.45 5.73 -5.16
CA LEU A 35 -4.19 4.81 -6.28
C LEU A 35 -5.35 4.82 -7.29
N LYS A 36 -5.00 4.84 -8.58
CA LYS A 36 -5.97 4.85 -9.70
C LYS A 36 -5.90 3.60 -10.55
N GLU A 37 -7.05 3.10 -10.98
CA GLU A 37 -7.15 1.93 -11.84
C GLU A 37 -6.25 2.06 -13.09
N GLY A 38 -5.54 0.98 -13.41
CA GLY A 38 -4.58 0.90 -14.51
C GLY A 38 -3.20 1.48 -14.19
N GLN A 39 -3.02 2.12 -13.03
CA GLN A 39 -1.74 2.67 -12.61
C GLN A 39 -0.78 1.56 -12.17
N ARG A 40 0.50 1.71 -12.50
CA ARG A 40 1.58 0.89 -11.92
C ARG A 40 2.19 1.62 -10.75
N VAL A 41 2.41 0.91 -9.66
CA VAL A 41 2.99 1.49 -8.44
C VAL A 41 3.94 0.51 -7.77
N THR A 42 4.97 1.03 -7.10
CA THR A 42 5.88 0.25 -6.25
C THR A 42 5.48 0.46 -4.80
N PHE A 43 5.31 -0.63 -4.06
CA PHE A 43 5.05 -0.56 -2.63
C PHE A 43 6.35 -0.25 -1.86
N LEU A 44 6.33 0.78 -1.03
CA LEU A 44 7.50 1.16 -0.23
C LEU A 44 7.46 0.58 1.18
N GLY A 45 6.28 0.53 1.79
CA GLY A 45 6.14 0.06 3.16
C GLY A 45 4.85 0.52 3.82
N PHE A 46 4.71 0.12 5.07
CA PHE A 46 3.57 0.46 5.91
C PHE A 46 4.06 1.27 7.10
N ASP A 47 3.47 2.45 7.28
CA ASP A 47 3.71 3.36 8.41
C ASP A 47 2.64 3.15 9.47
N ASP A 48 3.03 2.70 10.66
CA ASP A 48 2.12 2.49 11.79
C ASP A 48 2.05 3.78 12.63
N VAL A 49 0.97 4.53 12.44
CA VAL A 49 0.83 5.89 12.98
C VAL A 49 0.44 5.86 14.46
N ASP A 50 -0.47 4.98 14.86
CA ASP A 50 -0.96 4.90 16.24
C ASP A 50 -1.58 3.55 16.66
N ASN A 51 -1.06 2.41 16.18
CA ASN A 51 -1.47 1.03 16.50
C ASN A 51 -2.94 0.68 16.14
N HIS A 52 -3.73 1.66 15.71
CA HIS A 52 -5.10 1.52 15.20
C HIS A 52 -5.21 1.98 13.75
N TYR A 53 -4.34 2.91 13.35
CA TYR A 53 -4.24 3.42 12.00
C TYR A 53 -2.81 3.29 11.48
N GLY A 54 -2.71 2.95 10.21
CA GLY A 54 -1.45 3.04 9.49
C GLY A 54 -1.67 3.43 8.04
N ILE A 55 -0.58 3.61 7.30
CA ILE A 55 -0.59 4.12 5.94
C ILE A 55 0.25 3.18 5.09
N PHE A 56 -0.37 2.61 4.05
CA PHE A 56 0.37 1.93 3.00
C PHE A 56 0.90 2.98 2.03
N VAL A 57 2.21 2.99 1.86
CA VAL A 57 2.92 3.99 1.06
C VAL A 57 3.39 3.34 -0.24
N PHE A 58 3.07 3.99 -1.35
CA PHE A 58 3.46 3.59 -2.68
C PHE A 58 4.14 4.74 -3.41
N VAL A 59 4.82 4.44 -4.50
CA VAL A 59 5.31 5.42 -5.48
C VAL A 59 4.86 5.05 -6.88
N ASP A 60 4.55 6.07 -7.69
CA ASP A 60 4.36 5.89 -9.13
C ASP A 60 5.71 5.96 -9.88
N PRO A 61 5.73 5.67 -11.20
CA PRO A 61 6.96 5.71 -12.00
C PRO A 61 7.61 7.11 -12.09
N ASP A 62 6.86 8.16 -11.81
CA ASP A 62 7.35 9.54 -11.76
C ASP A 62 7.94 9.91 -10.38
N GLY A 63 7.94 8.96 -9.43
CA GLY A 63 8.45 9.13 -8.07
C GLY A 63 7.49 9.89 -7.14
N LYS A 64 6.23 10.06 -7.53
CA LYS A 64 5.21 10.68 -6.68
C LYS A 64 4.77 9.68 -5.61
N VAL A 65 4.82 10.12 -4.35
CA VAL A 65 4.32 9.34 -3.21
C VAL A 65 2.79 9.32 -3.21
N LEU A 66 2.23 8.12 -3.06
CA LEU A 66 0.80 7.81 -2.99
C LEU A 66 0.50 7.05 -1.70
N GLU A 67 -0.65 7.32 -1.10
CA GLU A 67 -1.04 6.72 0.18
C GLU A 67 -2.38 5.98 0.08
N VAL A 68 -2.47 4.88 0.82
CA VAL A 68 -3.74 4.23 1.15
C VAL A 68 -3.83 4.07 2.66
N ALA A 69 -4.89 4.59 3.25
CA ALA A 69 -5.13 4.45 4.68
C ALA A 69 -5.45 2.99 5.05
N GLY A 70 -4.66 2.43 5.97
CA GLY A 70 -4.98 1.23 6.72
C GLY A 70 -5.78 1.62 7.96
N ASP A 71 -7.10 1.46 7.91
CA ASP A 71 -7.96 1.55 9.11
C ASP A 71 -8.14 0.14 9.68
N PHE A 72 -7.60 -0.09 10.87
CA PHE A 72 -7.68 -1.35 11.62
C PHE A 72 -8.68 -1.29 12.78
N SER A 73 -9.35 -0.16 12.99
CA SER A 73 -10.21 0.11 14.15
C SER A 73 -11.65 -0.41 14.00
N GLY A 74 -12.05 -0.80 12.80
CA GLY A 74 -13.40 -1.30 12.50
C GLY A 74 -13.53 -2.83 12.55
N PRO A 75 -14.70 -3.40 12.93
CA PRO A 75 -14.94 -4.85 13.04
C PRO A 75 -14.85 -5.64 11.73
N ARG A 76 -14.28 -5.08 10.66
CA ARG A 76 -14.31 -5.66 9.31
C ARG A 76 -13.01 -5.65 8.52
N HIS A 77 -11.86 -5.19 9.04
CA HIS A 77 -10.57 -5.20 8.29
C HIS A 77 -10.72 -4.77 6.81
N SER A 78 -11.72 -3.93 6.50
CA SER A 78 -12.25 -3.83 5.14
C SER A 78 -11.28 -3.16 4.21
N SER A 79 -10.46 -2.25 4.77
CA SER A 79 -9.40 -1.55 4.05
C SER A 79 -8.30 -2.50 3.59
N MET A 80 -7.97 -3.53 4.38
CA MET A 80 -6.99 -4.56 4.03
C MET A 80 -7.49 -5.46 2.90
N THR A 81 -8.72 -5.97 3.02
CA THR A 81 -9.34 -6.77 1.96
C THR A 81 -9.51 -5.96 0.67
N ASN A 82 -9.92 -4.70 0.77
CA ASN A 82 -10.07 -3.82 -0.38
C ASN A 82 -8.72 -3.54 -1.05
N LEU A 83 -7.66 -3.32 -0.29
CA LEU A 83 -6.31 -3.14 -0.84
C LEU A 83 -5.86 -4.40 -1.58
N LYS A 84 -6.02 -5.58 -0.98
CA LYS A 84 -5.67 -6.86 -1.60
C LYS A 84 -6.41 -7.10 -2.91
N LEU A 85 -7.69 -6.74 -2.97
CA LEU A 85 -8.51 -6.88 -4.19
C LEU A 85 -8.21 -5.81 -5.25
N SER A 86 -7.66 -4.66 -4.82
CA SER A 86 -7.36 -3.53 -5.71
C SER A 86 -5.94 -3.59 -6.28
N LEU A 87 -5.09 -4.51 -5.81
CA LEU A 87 -3.73 -4.71 -6.30
C LEU A 87 -3.61 -6.05 -6.99
N SER A 88 -3.00 -6.05 -8.16
CA SER A 88 -2.59 -7.27 -8.86
C SER A 88 -1.08 -7.28 -8.96
N LYS A 89 -0.43 -8.33 -8.45
CA LYS A 89 1.02 -8.50 -8.59
C LYS A 89 1.36 -8.51 -10.08
N THR A 90 2.28 -7.63 -10.45
CA THR A 90 2.82 -7.64 -11.81
C THR A 90 3.68 -8.90 -11.93
N PRO A 91 3.49 -9.79 -12.92
CA PRO A 91 4.30 -10.99 -13.04
C PRO A 91 5.76 -10.58 -13.11
N ARG A 92 6.60 -11.08 -12.19
CA ARG A 92 8.06 -10.90 -12.29
C ARG A 92 8.46 -11.41 -13.65
N SER A 93 9.01 -10.54 -14.49
CA SER A 93 9.72 -10.97 -15.68
C SER A 93 10.91 -11.80 -15.20
N SER A 94 10.78 -13.12 -15.32
CA SER A 94 11.85 -14.09 -15.09
C SER A 94 12.98 -13.94 -16.10
#